data_AF-A0A068U5Y9-F1
#
_entry.id   AF-A0A068U5Y9-F1
#
_cell.length_a   1.000
_cell.length_b   1.000
_cell.length_c   1.000
_cell.angle_alpha   90.00
_cell.angle_beta   90.00
_cell.angle_gamma   90.00
#
_symmetry.space_group_name_H-M   'P 1'
#
loop_
_entity.id
_entity.type
_entity.pdbx_description
1 polymer ?
#
loop_
_entity_poly.entity_id
_entity_poly.type
_entity_poly.pdbx_seq_one_letter_code
_entity_poly.pdbx_strand_id
1 'polypeptide(L)'
;MGREISSGGQKSSSSSSAGMSYTVEQLVAVNPYNPDILPDLENFVNEQVSSQTYNLDANLCLLRLYQFEPERMSTQIVARILVKALMAMPAPDFSLCLFLIPERVQMEEQFKTLIVLSHYLETARFRQFWDEAAKSRHLLEVVPGFEQAIQAYAIHVLSLTYQKVPRSVLAEAINIEGLSLDKFVEHHTANSGWVVEKGHVKSPLITLPSNEFNRPELKKNTADGVPFEHVARIFPILG
;
A
#
# COMPACT_ATOMS: atom_id res chain seq x y z
N MET A 1 31.46 8.78 -71.55
CA MET A 1 30.14 9.20 -72.06
C MET A 1 29.25 7.97 -71.99
N GLY A 2 28.18 7.84 -71.20
CA GLY A 2 27.30 8.78 -70.52
C GLY A 2 25.85 8.31 -70.77
N ARG A 3 25.04 8.18 -69.69
CA ARG A 3 23.54 8.22 -69.66
C ARG A 3 22.76 6.98 -70.19
N GLU A 4 21.69 6.41 -69.61
CA GLU A 4 20.78 6.57 -68.43
C GLU A 4 20.10 5.19 -68.19
N ILE A 5 19.97 4.58 -66.98
CA ILE A 5 18.95 4.66 -65.89
C ILE A 5 17.45 4.54 -66.26
N SER A 6 16.79 3.54 -65.64
CA SER A 6 15.36 3.37 -65.26
C SER A 6 14.64 2.21 -65.96
N SER A 7 13.80 1.36 -65.35
CA SER A 7 13.33 1.18 -63.97
C SER A 7 12.69 -0.22 -63.88
N GLY A 8 13.21 -1.09 -63.02
CA GLY A 8 12.62 -2.38 -62.70
C GLY A 8 11.94 -2.30 -61.33
N GLY A 9 10.62 -2.15 -61.31
CA GLY A 9 9.84 -2.09 -60.08
C GLY A 9 9.83 -3.43 -59.33
N GLN A 10 10.69 -3.56 -58.32
CA GLN A 10 10.46 -4.51 -57.23
C GLN A 10 9.50 -3.88 -56.23
N LYS A 11 8.29 -4.44 -56.16
CA LYS A 11 7.35 -4.21 -55.07
C LYS A 11 8.04 -4.61 -53.76
N SER A 12 8.44 -3.61 -52.99
CA SER A 12 8.77 -3.75 -51.58
C SER A 12 7.52 -4.21 -50.83
N SER A 13 7.50 -5.48 -50.43
CA SER A 13 6.64 -5.94 -49.35
C SER A 13 7.16 -5.33 -48.05
N SER A 14 6.71 -4.11 -47.75
CA SER A 14 6.82 -3.53 -46.42
C SER A 14 5.93 -4.35 -45.48
N SER A 15 6.50 -5.40 -44.88
CA SER A 15 5.93 -6.01 -43.68
C SER A 15 6.16 -5.04 -42.53
N SER A 16 5.23 -4.11 -42.37
CA SER A 16 5.08 -3.28 -41.18
C SER A 16 4.79 -4.23 -40.02
N SER A 17 5.82 -4.62 -39.27
CA SER A 17 5.64 -5.19 -37.94
C SER A 17 5.15 -4.05 -37.05
N ALA A 18 3.83 -3.87 -37.01
CA ALA A 18 3.18 -3.10 -35.96
C ALA A 18 3.58 -3.76 -34.64
N GLY A 19 4.54 -3.16 -33.93
CA GLY A 19 4.89 -3.58 -32.58
C GLY A 19 3.66 -3.43 -31.72
N MET A 20 2.99 -4.53 -31.42
CA MET A 20 1.93 -4.55 -30.43
C MET A 20 2.58 -4.23 -29.09
N SER A 21 2.42 -2.99 -28.63
CA SER A 21 2.79 -2.57 -27.28
C SER A 21 1.79 -3.22 -26.33
N TYR A 22 2.14 -4.36 -25.76
CA TYR A 22 1.35 -5.01 -24.73
C TYR A 22 1.47 -4.24 -23.41
N THR A 23 0.39 -4.17 -22.63
CA THR A 23 0.51 -3.62 -21.27
C THR A 23 1.22 -4.64 -20.36
N VAL A 24 1.80 -4.16 -19.27
CA VAL A 24 2.55 -5.02 -18.34
C VAL A 24 1.63 -6.08 -17.73
N GLU A 25 0.37 -5.75 -17.47
CA GLU A 25 -0.64 -6.70 -17.00
C GLU A 25 -0.91 -7.81 -18.02
N GLN A 26 -0.90 -7.49 -19.31
CA GLN A 26 -1.06 -8.47 -20.38
C GLN A 26 0.17 -9.36 -20.50
N LEU A 27 1.38 -8.80 -20.36
CA LEU A 27 2.62 -9.57 -20.37
C LEU A 27 2.68 -10.56 -19.20
N VAL A 28 2.30 -10.12 -18.01
CA VAL A 28 2.20 -10.98 -16.81
C VAL A 28 1.15 -12.07 -16.99
N ALA A 29 0.00 -11.76 -17.62
CA ALA A 29 -1.06 -12.74 -17.85
C ALA A 29 -0.69 -13.81 -18.90
N VAL A 30 0.12 -13.46 -19.90
CA VAL A 30 0.51 -14.37 -20.98
C VAL A 30 1.62 -15.33 -20.52
N ASN A 31 2.67 -14.81 -19.88
CA ASN A 31 3.75 -15.65 -19.35
C ASN A 31 4.45 -14.96 -18.16
N PRO A 32 4.02 -15.22 -16.92
CA PRO A 32 4.56 -14.56 -15.74
C PRO A 32 6.00 -14.97 -15.39
N TYR A 33 6.53 -16.02 -16.03
CA TYR A 33 7.89 -16.54 -15.78
C TYR A 33 8.88 -16.20 -16.90
N ASN A 34 8.50 -15.35 -17.85
CA ASN A 34 9.39 -14.92 -18.91
C ASN A 34 10.46 -13.95 -18.34
N PRO A 35 11.77 -14.26 -18.38
CA PRO A 35 12.78 -13.32 -17.88
C PRO A 35 12.95 -12.07 -18.77
N ASP A 36 12.44 -12.10 -20.00
CA ASP A 36 12.53 -10.97 -20.93
C ASP A 36 11.60 -9.81 -20.54
N ILE A 37 10.55 -10.05 -19.74
CA ILE A 37 9.62 -9.00 -19.28
C ILE A 37 10.14 -8.22 -18.06
N LEU A 38 11.28 -8.64 -17.49
CA LEU A 38 11.86 -8.02 -16.30
C LEU A 38 12.14 -6.51 -16.47
N PRO A 39 12.75 -6.03 -17.57
CA PRO A 39 12.95 -4.58 -17.77
C PRO A 39 11.64 -3.81 -17.86
N ASP A 40 10.60 -4.40 -18.46
CA ASP A 40 9.28 -3.77 -18.55
C ASP A 40 8.64 -3.65 -17.16
N LEU A 41 8.75 -4.69 -16.33
CA LEU A 41 8.29 -4.67 -14.94
C LEU A 41 9.04 -3.66 -14.07
N GLU A 42 10.36 -3.55 -14.21
CA GLU A 42 11.16 -2.54 -13.50
C GLU A 42 10.74 -1.11 -13.89
N ASN A 43 10.54 -0.87 -15.19
CA ASN A 43 10.05 0.40 -15.69
C ASN A 43 8.64 0.69 -15.18
N PHE A 44 7.78 -0.32 -15.09
CA PHE A 44 6.44 -0.20 -14.54
C PHE A 44 6.44 0.18 -13.06
N VAL A 45 7.39 -0.33 -12.26
CA VAL A 45 7.56 0.14 -10.87
C VAL A 45 7.93 1.62 -10.83
N ASN A 46 8.81 2.08 -11.73
CA ASN A 46 9.18 3.49 -11.81
C ASN A 46 7.99 4.37 -12.25
N GLU A 47 7.18 3.88 -13.18
CA GLU A 47 5.94 4.51 -13.59
C GLU A 47 4.93 4.58 -12.44
N GLN A 48 4.78 3.51 -11.66
CA GLN A 48 3.93 3.51 -10.46
C GLN A 48 4.39 4.56 -9.43
N VAL A 49 5.69 4.83 -9.32
CA VAL A 49 6.22 5.88 -8.45
C VAL A 49 5.88 7.26 -9.00
N SER A 50 6.09 7.52 -10.30
CA SER A 50 5.85 8.84 -10.90
C SER A 50 4.36 9.18 -11.06
N SER A 51 3.54 8.18 -11.39
CA SER A 51 2.09 8.31 -11.58
C SER A 51 1.28 8.16 -10.30
N GLN A 52 1.92 7.82 -9.18
CA GLN A 52 1.26 7.53 -7.90
C GLN A 52 0.21 6.40 -7.98
N THR A 53 0.36 5.47 -8.92
CA THR A 53 -0.48 4.27 -9.04
C THR A 53 0.12 3.10 -8.27
N TYR A 54 -0.63 2.01 -8.05
CA TYR A 54 -0.13 0.84 -7.33
C TYR A 54 -0.75 -0.45 -7.87
N ASN A 55 0.10 -1.42 -8.20
CA ASN A 55 -0.29 -2.74 -8.68
C ASN A 55 0.56 -3.81 -7.96
N LEU A 56 -0.03 -4.46 -6.96
CA LEU A 56 0.64 -5.49 -6.16
C LEU A 56 1.03 -6.72 -7.02
N ASP A 57 0.14 -7.18 -7.91
CA ASP A 57 0.37 -8.40 -8.68
C ASP A 57 1.61 -8.29 -9.58
N ALA A 58 1.78 -7.14 -10.24
CA ALA A 58 2.98 -6.84 -11.04
C ALA A 58 4.24 -6.80 -10.16
N ASN A 59 4.15 -6.19 -8.97
CA ASN A 59 5.26 -6.11 -8.03
C ASN A 59 5.67 -7.50 -7.51
N LEU A 60 4.71 -8.36 -7.14
CA LEU A 60 4.97 -9.74 -6.72
C LEU A 60 5.54 -10.58 -7.86
N CYS A 61 5.07 -10.37 -9.09
CA CYS A 61 5.62 -11.03 -10.28
C CYS A 61 7.10 -10.69 -10.46
N LEU A 62 7.46 -9.40 -10.40
CA LEU A 62 8.84 -8.96 -10.50
C LEU A 62 9.73 -9.53 -9.38
N LEU A 63 9.26 -9.48 -8.12
CA LEU A 63 10.00 -10.05 -6.99
C LEU A 63 10.21 -11.56 -7.16
N ARG A 64 9.22 -12.30 -7.66
CA ARG A 64 9.37 -13.73 -8.00
C ARG A 64 10.38 -13.95 -9.11
N LEU A 65 10.38 -13.14 -10.18
CA LEU A 65 11.38 -13.25 -11.25
C LEU A 65 12.80 -13.03 -10.73
N TYR A 66 13.01 -12.09 -9.81
CA TYR A 66 14.32 -11.92 -9.16
C TYR A 66 14.76 -13.12 -8.32
N GLN A 67 13.84 -13.98 -7.85
CA GLN A 67 14.23 -15.23 -7.18
C GLN A 67 14.85 -16.23 -8.15
N PHE A 68 14.38 -16.26 -9.40
CA PHE A 68 14.93 -17.11 -10.46
C PHE A 68 16.23 -16.55 -11.04
N GLU A 69 16.36 -15.22 -11.12
CA GLU A 69 17.54 -14.53 -11.65
C GLU A 69 18.13 -13.51 -10.66
N PRO A 70 18.84 -13.97 -9.61
CA PRO A 70 19.28 -13.09 -8.52
C PRO A 70 20.34 -12.06 -8.95
N GLU A 71 21.12 -12.36 -10.00
CA GLU A 71 22.15 -11.47 -10.55
C GLU A 71 21.57 -10.22 -11.20
N ARG A 72 20.29 -10.25 -11.60
CA ARG A 72 19.58 -9.10 -12.21
C ARG A 72 18.78 -8.29 -11.20
N MET A 73 18.79 -8.68 -9.92
CA MET A 73 18.01 -8.01 -8.90
C MET A 73 18.49 -6.58 -8.65
N SER A 74 17.63 -5.60 -8.91
CA SER A 74 17.88 -4.21 -8.56
C SER A 74 17.38 -3.89 -7.15
N THR A 75 18.30 -3.64 -6.21
CA THR A 75 17.97 -3.26 -4.83
C THR A 75 17.15 -1.98 -4.75
N GLN A 76 17.37 -1.03 -5.67
CA GLN A 76 16.60 0.22 -5.73
C GLN A 76 15.13 -0.03 -6.08
N ILE A 77 14.86 -0.94 -7.02
CA ILE A 77 13.49 -1.30 -7.41
C ILE A 77 12.80 -2.05 -6.28
N VAL A 78 13.49 -2.98 -5.62
CA VAL A 78 12.97 -3.69 -4.44
C VAL A 78 12.61 -2.71 -3.32
N ALA A 79 13.46 -1.72 -3.05
CA ALA A 79 13.18 -0.68 -2.06
C ALA A 79 11.93 0.13 -2.42
N ARG A 80 11.77 0.55 -3.68
CA ARG A 80 10.56 1.25 -4.16
C ARG A 80 9.30 0.42 -3.96
N ILE A 81 9.34 -0.88 -4.28
CA ILE A 81 8.22 -1.80 -4.07
C ILE A 81 7.83 -1.84 -2.59
N LEU A 82 8.80 -2.03 -1.70
CA LEU A 82 8.53 -2.09 -0.26
C LEU A 82 7.98 -0.77 0.30
N VAL A 83 8.52 0.38 -0.12
CA VAL A 83 7.99 1.69 0.28
C VAL A 83 6.55 1.85 -0.21
N LYS A 84 6.23 1.47 -1.46
CA LYS A 84 4.85 1.49 -1.96
C LYS A 84 3.93 0.53 -1.20
N ALA A 85 4.44 -0.64 -0.80
CA ALA A 85 3.68 -1.59 0.00
C ALA A 85 3.37 -1.04 1.41
N LEU A 86 4.30 -0.30 2.04
CA LEU A 86 4.02 0.43 3.29
C LEU A 86 2.90 1.47 3.12
N MET A 87 2.86 2.16 1.97
CA MET A 87 1.81 3.14 1.67
C MET A 87 0.44 2.50 1.43
N ALA A 88 0.38 1.19 1.15
CA ALA A 88 -0.86 0.45 0.91
C ALA A 88 -1.47 -0.17 2.19
N MET A 89 -0.90 0.11 3.37
CA MET A 89 -1.47 -0.29 4.66
C MET A 89 -2.93 0.19 4.79
N PRO A 90 -3.86 -0.62 5.30
CA PRO A 90 -3.67 -1.81 6.16
C PRO A 90 -3.44 -3.14 5.43
N ALA A 91 -3.34 -3.16 4.10
CA ALA A 91 -3.14 -4.42 3.37
C ALA A 91 -1.78 -5.07 3.76
N PRO A 92 -1.70 -6.41 3.84
CA PRO A 92 -0.50 -7.13 4.30
C PRO A 92 0.62 -7.19 3.24
N ASP A 93 0.58 -6.30 2.26
CA ASP A 93 1.42 -6.30 1.05
C ASP A 93 2.90 -6.24 1.36
N PHE A 94 3.29 -5.50 2.41
CA PHE A 94 4.69 -5.40 2.81
C PHE A 94 5.27 -6.76 3.19
N SER A 95 4.54 -7.52 4.02
CA SER A 95 4.95 -8.86 4.42
C SER A 95 4.99 -9.83 3.23
N LEU A 96 4.01 -9.75 2.32
CA LEU A 96 3.99 -10.56 1.09
C LEU A 96 5.21 -10.30 0.20
N CYS A 97 5.55 -9.04 -0.01
CA CYS A 97 6.74 -8.64 -0.76
C CYS A 97 8.02 -9.08 -0.05
N LEU A 98 8.12 -8.90 1.27
CA LEU A 98 9.29 -9.25 2.06
C LEU A 98 9.63 -10.74 1.97
N PHE A 99 8.63 -11.63 2.01
CA PHE A 99 8.85 -13.07 1.90
C PHE A 99 9.40 -13.52 0.53
N LEU A 100 9.31 -12.67 -0.49
CA LEU A 100 9.90 -12.95 -1.80
C LEU A 100 11.35 -12.47 -1.92
N ILE A 101 11.84 -11.65 -0.99
CA ILE A 101 13.19 -11.09 -1.02
C ILE A 101 14.15 -12.04 -0.30
N PRO A 102 15.31 -12.39 -0.89
CA PRO A 102 16.30 -13.24 -0.22
C PRO A 102 16.83 -12.63 1.08
N GLU A 103 17.04 -13.47 2.10
CA GLU A 103 17.51 -13.04 3.44
C GLU A 103 18.78 -12.17 3.39
N ARG A 104 19.73 -12.52 2.52
CA ARG A 104 20.97 -11.74 2.33
C ARG A 104 20.70 -10.27 1.98
N VAL A 105 19.67 -10.01 1.18
CA VAL A 105 19.27 -8.65 0.76
C VAL A 105 18.52 -7.98 1.91
N GLN A 106 17.63 -8.70 2.60
CA GLN A 106 16.95 -8.18 3.80
C GLN A 106 17.91 -7.73 4.90
N MET A 107 19.14 -8.29 4.93
CA MET A 107 20.16 -7.92 5.91
C MET A 107 20.87 -6.60 5.63
N GLU A 108 20.68 -5.99 4.45
CA GLU A 108 21.22 -4.65 4.18
C GLU A 108 20.49 -3.58 5.01
N GLU A 109 21.19 -2.49 5.32
CA GLU A 109 20.71 -1.46 6.23
C GLU A 109 19.39 -0.82 5.77
N GLN A 110 19.26 -0.52 4.48
CA GLN A 110 18.04 0.07 3.91
C GLN A 110 16.80 -0.81 4.14
N PHE A 111 16.92 -2.14 3.99
CA PHE A 111 15.81 -3.07 4.15
C PHE A 111 15.51 -3.32 5.62
N LYS A 112 16.53 -3.43 6.47
CA LYS A 112 16.34 -3.47 7.93
C LYS A 112 15.53 -2.28 8.43
N THR A 113 15.86 -1.07 7.96
CA THR A 113 15.10 0.13 8.31
C THR A 113 13.65 0.04 7.86
N LEU A 114 13.38 -0.39 6.62
CA LEU A 114 12.00 -0.58 6.14
C LEU A 114 11.21 -1.62 6.96
N ILE A 115 11.86 -2.72 7.37
CA ILE A 115 11.25 -3.75 8.22
C ILE A 115 10.89 -3.17 9.60
N VAL A 116 11.80 -2.39 10.20
CA VAL A 116 11.54 -1.71 11.48
C VAL A 116 10.38 -0.71 11.35
N LEU A 117 10.33 0.05 10.27
CA LEU A 117 9.25 0.99 9.98
C LEU A 117 7.90 0.26 9.83
N SER A 118 7.87 -0.85 9.08
CA SER A 118 6.68 -1.71 8.96
C SER A 118 6.19 -2.17 10.34
N HIS A 119 7.10 -2.67 11.17
CA HIS A 119 6.76 -3.14 12.51
C HIS A 119 6.13 -2.05 13.39
N TYR A 120 6.66 -0.81 13.35
CA TYR A 120 6.07 0.29 14.10
C TYR A 120 4.67 0.66 13.60
N LEU A 121 4.41 0.58 12.29
CA LEU A 121 3.08 0.82 11.73
C LEU A 121 2.10 -0.27 12.13
N GLU A 122 2.47 -1.54 12.02
CA GLU A 122 1.64 -2.69 12.42
C GLU A 122 1.31 -2.68 13.92
N THR A 123 2.23 -2.22 14.76
CA THR A 123 2.04 -2.08 16.21
C THR A 123 1.46 -0.72 16.63
N ALA A 124 1.07 0.13 15.67
CA ALA A 124 0.52 1.47 15.87
C ALA A 124 1.40 2.40 16.73
N ARG A 125 2.72 2.22 16.69
CA ARG A 125 3.71 3.05 17.40
C ARG A 125 4.19 4.22 16.53
N PHE A 126 3.26 5.11 16.21
CA PHE A 126 3.49 6.20 15.24
C PHE A 126 4.65 7.13 15.62
N ARG A 127 4.80 7.48 16.91
CA ARG A 127 5.93 8.33 17.33
C ARG A 127 7.29 7.73 17.00
N GLN A 128 7.48 6.45 17.34
CA GLN A 128 8.73 5.73 17.05
C GLN A 128 8.94 5.59 15.55
N PHE A 129 7.85 5.37 14.80
CA PHE A 129 7.89 5.39 13.34
C PHE A 129 8.42 6.72 12.80
N TRP A 130 7.87 7.86 13.23
CA TRP A 130 8.27 9.18 12.73
C TRP A 130 9.72 9.54 13.12
N ASP A 131 10.15 9.19 14.34
CA ASP A 131 11.52 9.37 14.80
C ASP A 131 12.52 8.58 13.93
N GLU A 132 12.17 7.35 13.55
CA GLU A 132 13.02 6.50 12.71
C GLU A 132 12.98 6.93 11.24
N ALA A 133 11.79 7.25 10.71
CA ALA A 133 11.60 7.74 9.35
C ALA A 133 12.37 9.05 9.09
N ALA A 134 12.47 9.92 10.10
CA ALA A 134 13.24 11.16 10.01
C ALA A 134 14.75 10.93 9.78
N LYS A 135 15.30 9.79 10.22
CA LYS A 135 16.71 9.42 9.99
C LYS A 135 16.94 8.90 8.57
N SER A 136 15.94 8.26 7.97
CA SER A 136 16.02 7.59 6.67
C SER A 136 15.21 8.29 5.57
N ARG A 137 15.11 9.63 5.60
CA ARG A 137 14.33 10.41 4.63
C ARG A 137 14.70 10.14 3.18
N HIS A 138 15.99 10.00 2.89
CA HIS A 138 16.50 9.73 1.54
C HIS A 138 15.96 8.43 0.92
N LEU A 139 15.52 7.46 1.75
CA LEU A 139 14.92 6.21 1.28
C LEU A 139 13.42 6.36 0.99
N LEU A 140 12.74 7.21 1.78
CA LEU A 140 11.28 7.36 1.77
C LEU A 140 10.81 8.44 0.79
N GLU A 141 11.52 9.55 0.69
CA GLU A 141 11.19 10.69 -0.18
C GLU A 141 11.34 10.38 -1.67
N VAL A 142 11.90 9.23 -2.03
CA VAL A 142 11.96 8.73 -3.41
C VAL A 142 10.54 8.46 -3.95
N VAL A 143 9.59 8.14 -3.09
CA VAL A 143 8.20 7.87 -3.48
C VAL A 143 7.31 9.04 -3.06
N PRO A 144 6.73 9.79 -4.03
CA PRO A 144 5.94 10.97 -3.71
C PRO A 144 4.62 10.57 -3.03
N GLY A 145 4.25 11.30 -1.98
CA GLY A 145 3.01 11.06 -1.23
C GLY A 145 3.15 10.10 -0.04
N PHE A 146 4.37 9.68 0.30
CA PHE A 146 4.61 8.71 1.38
C PHE A 146 4.03 9.17 2.72
N GLU A 147 4.35 10.38 3.18
CA GLU A 147 3.88 10.88 4.48
C GLU A 147 2.34 10.94 4.53
N GLN A 148 1.69 11.39 3.46
CA GLN A 148 0.24 11.49 3.38
C GLN A 148 -0.42 10.12 3.46
N ALA A 149 0.15 9.10 2.82
CA ALA A 149 -0.35 7.73 2.90
C ALA A 149 -0.25 7.18 4.33
N ILE A 150 0.87 7.40 5.02
CA ILE A 150 1.03 6.97 6.40
C ILE A 150 0.10 7.73 7.36
N GLN A 151 -0.08 9.04 7.16
CA GLN A 151 -1.05 9.84 7.93
C GLN A 151 -2.48 9.32 7.74
N ALA A 152 -2.87 8.98 6.50
CA ALA A 152 -4.17 8.40 6.21
C ALA A 152 -4.35 7.04 6.90
N TYR A 153 -3.32 6.19 6.91
CA TYR A 153 -3.34 4.94 7.66
C TYR A 153 -3.45 5.16 9.17
N ALA A 154 -2.71 6.10 9.75
CA ALA A 154 -2.80 6.42 11.17
C ALA A 154 -4.22 6.88 11.57
N ILE A 155 -4.84 7.72 10.74
CA ILE A 155 -6.22 8.16 10.92
C ILE A 155 -7.19 6.98 10.82
N HIS A 156 -6.97 6.09 9.85
CA HIS A 156 -7.76 4.88 9.71
C HIS A 156 -7.71 4.05 11.01
N VAL A 157 -6.52 3.75 11.54
CA VAL A 157 -6.35 3.01 12.80
C VAL A 157 -7.03 3.71 13.98
N LEU A 158 -6.86 5.03 14.12
CA LEU A 158 -7.51 5.80 15.18
C LEU A 158 -9.04 5.78 15.06
N SER A 159 -9.59 5.82 13.83
CA SER A 159 -11.02 5.75 13.58
C SER A 159 -11.64 4.41 13.98
N LEU A 160 -10.87 3.33 13.94
CA LEU A 160 -11.31 2.00 14.36
C LEU A 160 -11.26 1.85 15.89
N THR A 161 -10.29 2.49 16.55
CA THR A 161 -9.96 2.24 17.96
C THR A 161 -10.53 3.28 18.93
N TYR A 162 -10.85 4.48 18.47
CA TYR A 162 -11.35 5.58 19.30
C TYR A 162 -12.69 6.14 18.80
N GLN A 163 -13.57 6.46 19.74
CA GLN A 163 -14.71 7.36 19.49
C GLN A 163 -14.28 8.82 19.64
N LYS A 164 -13.48 9.11 20.68
CA LYS A 164 -12.96 10.43 21.01
C LYS A 164 -11.45 10.35 21.17
N VAL A 165 -10.73 11.08 20.35
CA VAL A 165 -9.26 11.12 20.34
C VAL A 165 -8.78 12.42 20.98
N PRO A 166 -7.88 12.36 21.98
CA PRO A 166 -7.19 13.55 22.47
C PRO A 166 -6.36 14.19 21.35
N ARG A 167 -6.41 15.52 21.24
CA ARG A 167 -5.62 16.23 20.21
C ARG A 167 -4.13 15.88 20.22
N SER A 168 -3.54 15.65 21.39
CA SER A 168 -2.13 15.24 21.50
C SER A 168 -1.84 13.89 20.83
N VAL A 169 -2.75 12.91 20.98
CA VAL A 169 -2.61 11.58 20.37
C VAL A 169 -2.73 11.68 18.86
N LEU A 170 -3.69 12.49 18.36
CA LEU A 170 -3.81 12.73 16.92
C LEU A 170 -2.54 13.40 16.37
N ALA A 171 -2.06 14.45 17.03
CA ALA A 171 -0.87 15.20 16.63
C ALA A 171 0.37 14.29 16.52
N GLU A 172 0.55 13.42 17.52
CA GLU A 172 1.64 12.44 17.56
C GLU A 172 1.49 11.38 16.46
N ALA A 173 0.27 10.92 16.19
CA ALA A 173 0.01 9.89 15.19
C ALA A 173 0.30 10.38 13.76
N ILE A 174 -0.09 11.61 13.43
CA ILE A 174 0.08 12.17 12.08
C ILE A 174 1.36 13.01 11.94
N ASN A 175 2.08 13.25 13.04
CA ASN A 175 3.28 14.09 13.10
C ASN A 175 3.04 15.53 12.60
N ILE A 176 1.92 16.14 13.01
CA ILE A 176 1.56 17.52 12.66
C ILE A 176 1.21 18.27 13.95
N GLU A 177 1.81 19.45 14.12
CA GLU A 177 1.61 20.29 15.31
C GLU A 177 1.21 21.74 14.96
N GLY A 178 0.68 22.47 15.94
CA GLY A 178 0.37 23.89 15.80
C GLY A 178 -0.75 24.20 14.80
N LEU A 179 -0.56 25.25 13.99
CA LEU A 179 -1.58 25.78 13.06
C LEU A 179 -1.91 24.82 11.90
N SER A 180 -0.97 23.96 11.48
CA SER A 180 -1.24 22.96 10.45
C SER A 180 -2.18 21.88 10.96
N LEU A 181 -2.07 21.50 12.24
CA LEU A 181 -3.01 20.57 12.88
C LEU A 181 -4.41 21.18 12.97
N ASP A 182 -4.53 22.49 13.24
CA ASP A 182 -5.83 23.18 13.24
C ASP A 182 -6.49 23.11 11.87
N LYS A 183 -5.75 23.46 10.81
CA LYS A 183 -6.25 23.37 9.42
C LYS A 183 -6.62 21.94 9.04
N PHE A 184 -5.85 20.96 9.49
CA PHE A 184 -6.10 19.55 9.24
C PHE A 184 -7.43 19.10 9.87
N VAL A 185 -7.64 19.45 11.14
CA VAL A 185 -8.88 19.14 11.86
C VAL A 185 -10.07 19.89 11.27
N GLU A 186 -9.92 21.14 10.86
CA GLU A 186 -10.96 21.91 10.16
C GLU A 186 -11.37 21.25 8.84
N HIS A 187 -10.39 20.79 8.05
CA HIS A 187 -10.65 20.08 6.80
C HIS A 187 -11.47 18.80 7.02
N HIS A 188 -11.10 17.98 8.02
CA HIS A 188 -11.84 16.77 8.35
C HIS A 188 -13.18 17.03 9.04
N THR A 189 -13.34 18.16 9.73
CA THR A 189 -14.63 18.60 10.26
C THR A 189 -15.60 18.94 9.12
N ALA A 190 -15.10 19.59 8.07
CA ALA A 190 -15.88 19.95 6.89
C ALA A 190 -16.22 18.75 5.99
N ASN A 191 -15.28 17.82 5.81
CA ASN A 191 -15.35 16.79 4.77
C ASN A 191 -15.57 15.37 5.29
N SER A 192 -15.27 15.10 6.57
CA SER A 192 -15.20 13.74 7.13
C SER A 192 -16.05 13.57 8.40
N GLY A 193 -16.87 14.56 8.76
CA GLY A 193 -17.82 14.46 9.87
C GLY A 193 -17.17 14.44 11.27
N TRP A 194 -15.95 14.94 11.41
CA TRP A 194 -15.30 15.07 12.72
C TRP A 194 -15.96 16.17 13.54
N VAL A 195 -16.01 16.02 14.86
CA VAL A 195 -16.57 17.03 15.77
C VAL A 195 -15.56 17.38 16.86
N VAL A 196 -15.21 18.66 16.97
CA VAL A 196 -14.28 19.14 18.00
C VAL A 196 -15.07 19.53 19.25
N GLU A 197 -14.90 18.77 20.32
CA GLU A 197 -15.45 19.07 21.63
C GLU A 197 -14.49 19.97 22.42
N LYS A 198 -14.89 21.24 22.59
CA LYS A 198 -14.22 22.18 23.50
C LYS A 198 -14.65 21.90 24.93
N GLY A 199 -14.16 20.81 25.53
CA GLY A 199 -14.40 20.48 26.93
C GLY A 199 -13.68 21.43 27.90
N HIS A 200 -14.22 21.59 29.11
CA HIS A 200 -13.68 22.42 30.22
C HIS A 200 -12.27 22.02 30.72
N VAL A 201 -11.67 20.96 30.18
CA VAL A 201 -10.37 20.41 30.60
C VAL A 201 -9.33 20.65 29.51
N LYS A 202 -8.11 20.97 29.94
CA LYS A 202 -6.91 21.49 29.23
C LYS A 202 -6.51 20.91 27.85
N SER A 203 -7.24 19.98 27.24
CA SER A 203 -6.99 19.52 25.87
C SER A 203 -8.31 19.28 25.12
N PRO A 204 -8.49 19.85 23.92
CA PRO A 204 -9.67 19.58 23.10
C PRO A 204 -9.71 18.10 22.70
N LEU A 205 -10.91 17.54 22.69
CA LEU A 205 -11.20 16.17 22.26
C LEU A 205 -11.82 16.21 20.86
N ILE A 206 -11.44 15.27 20.00
CA ILE A 206 -11.95 15.16 18.64
C ILE A 206 -12.78 13.88 18.56
N THR A 207 -14.08 14.03 18.35
CA THR A 207 -15.00 12.92 18.14
C THR A 207 -14.93 12.49 16.68
N LEU A 208 -14.58 11.23 16.45
CA LEU A 208 -14.51 10.62 15.12
C LEU A 208 -15.88 10.04 14.72
N PRO A 209 -16.16 9.91 13.41
CA PRO A 209 -17.40 9.30 12.93
C PRO A 209 -17.58 7.89 13.47
N SER A 210 -18.78 7.55 13.92
CA SER A 210 -19.06 6.21 14.42
C SER A 210 -19.02 5.18 13.28
N ASN A 211 -18.36 4.06 13.53
CA ASN A 211 -18.30 2.89 12.67
C ASN A 211 -18.57 1.63 13.49
N GLU A 212 -18.55 0.46 12.83
CA GLU A 212 -18.85 -0.81 13.50
C GLU A 212 -17.79 -1.26 14.53
N PHE A 213 -16.60 -0.64 14.51
CA PHE A 213 -15.46 -1.00 15.35
C PHE A 213 -15.31 -0.07 16.55
N ASN A 214 -15.64 1.21 16.39
CA ASN A 214 -15.52 2.20 17.45
C ASN A 214 -16.79 2.32 18.31
N ARG A 215 -17.90 1.68 17.93
CA ARG A 215 -19.13 1.68 18.72
C ARG A 215 -19.22 0.44 19.63
N PRO A 216 -19.40 0.60 20.95
CA PRO A 216 -19.45 -0.49 21.91
C PRO A 216 -20.88 -1.05 21.97
N GLU A 217 -21.42 -1.44 20.82
CA GLU A 217 -22.67 -2.18 20.76
C GLU A 217 -22.37 -3.66 20.75
N LEU A 218 -22.98 -4.40 21.70
CA LEU A 218 -23.00 -5.85 21.68
C LEU A 218 -23.70 -6.30 20.39
N LYS A 219 -22.92 -6.67 19.38
CA LYS A 219 -23.43 -7.42 18.23
C LYS A 219 -23.95 -8.76 18.77
N LYS A 220 -25.24 -8.82 19.10
CA LYS A 220 -25.93 -10.07 19.40
C LYS A 220 -25.96 -10.87 18.11
N ASN A 221 -24.98 -11.75 17.92
CA ASN A 221 -25.02 -12.75 16.86
C ASN A 221 -26.19 -13.70 17.17
N THR A 222 -27.34 -13.42 16.59
CA THR A 222 -28.49 -14.35 16.59
C THR A 222 -28.17 -15.65 15.84
N ALA A 223 -27.03 -15.72 15.14
CA ALA A 223 -26.52 -16.94 14.49
C ALA A 223 -25.93 -17.97 15.48
N ASP A 224 -25.41 -17.55 16.64
CA ASP A 224 -24.85 -18.46 17.65
C ASP A 224 -25.93 -19.00 18.62
N GLY A 225 -27.12 -18.41 18.59
CA GLY A 225 -28.27 -18.93 19.32
C GLY A 225 -28.97 -19.97 18.47
N VAL A 226 -28.75 -21.26 18.73
CA VAL A 226 -29.60 -22.30 18.14
C VAL A 226 -31.02 -22.12 18.70
N PRO A 227 -32.03 -21.80 17.87
CA PRO A 227 -33.40 -21.66 18.34
C PRO A 227 -33.88 -22.96 18.98
N PHE A 228 -34.62 -22.87 20.08
CA PHE A 228 -35.16 -24.04 20.78
C PHE A 228 -35.94 -24.96 19.83
N GLU A 229 -36.67 -24.39 18.87
CA GLU A 229 -37.36 -25.09 17.77
C GLU A 229 -36.46 -26.07 16.99
N HIS A 230 -35.19 -25.72 16.74
CA HIS A 230 -34.25 -26.55 16.00
C HIS A 230 -33.75 -27.73 16.86
N VAL A 231 -33.56 -27.51 18.16
CA VAL A 231 -33.20 -28.58 19.13
C VAL A 231 -34.40 -29.49 19.41
N ALA A 232 -35.59 -28.88 19.52
CA ALA A 232 -36.84 -29.57 19.86
C ALA A 232 -37.21 -30.68 18.87
N ARG A 233 -36.88 -30.49 17.58
CA ARG A 233 -37.10 -31.48 16.51
C ARG A 233 -36.22 -32.72 16.61
N ILE A 234 -35.14 -32.68 17.38
CA ILE A 234 -34.20 -33.80 17.54
C ILE A 234 -34.64 -34.73 18.68
N PHE A 235 -35.32 -34.21 19.71
CA PHE A 235 -35.75 -35.01 20.87
C PHE A 235 -36.62 -36.24 20.53
N PRO A 236 -37.56 -36.20 19.55
CA PRO A 236 -38.37 -37.37 19.20
C PRO A 236 -37.57 -38.50 18.53
N ILE A 237 -36.37 -38.22 18.01
CA ILE A 237 -35.53 -39.18 17.26
C ILE A 237 -34.49 -39.85 18.18
N LEU A 238 -34.25 -39.27 19.37
CA LEU A 238 -33.32 -39.77 20.39
C LEU A 238 -33.99 -40.67 21.44
N GLY A 239 -35.27 -41.04 21.24
CA GLY A 239 -36.07 -41.92 22.11
C GLY A 239 -36.31 -43.29 21.51
#